data_AF-A0A822G8F3-F1
#
_entry.id   AF-A0A822G8F3-F1
#
_cell.length_a   1.000
_cell.length_b   1.000
_cell.length_c   1.000
_cell.angle_alpha   90.00
_cell.angle_beta   90.00
_cell.angle_gamma   90.00
#
_symmetry.space_group_name_H-M   'P 1'
#
loop_
_entity.id
_entity.type
_entity.pdbx_description
1 polymer ?
#
loop_
_entity_poly.entity_id
_entity_poly.type
_entity_poly.pdbx_seq_one_letter_code
_entity_poly.pdbx_strand_id
1 'polypeptide(L)'
;MLSEYNKNYKWKSSPKEWTFPLEECLFSGMKVWCPAHPEKLVSNMYEEISVEISSIKCINGSWTKLDEHRSVETKTTMNNQETSTEQMTTS
;
A
#
# COMPACT_ATOMS: atom_id res chain seq x y z
N MET A 1 4.12 26.10 17.85
CA MET A 1 3.17 25.50 16.88
C MET A 1 4.01 24.97 15.73
N LEU A 2 4.23 23.66 15.66
CA LEU A 2 5.05 23.05 14.60
C LEU A 2 4.10 22.56 13.51
N SER A 3 3.91 23.39 12.49
CA SER A 3 3.24 22.98 11.26
C SER A 3 4.30 22.95 10.16
N GLU A 4 4.77 21.76 9.83
CA GLU A 4 5.64 21.56 8.68
C GLU A 4 4.78 21.39 7.42
N TYR A 5 4.67 22.46 6.63
CA TYR A 5 4.01 22.41 5.33
C TYR A 5 5.00 21.88 4.30
N ASN A 6 4.93 20.58 4.01
CA ASN A 6 5.78 19.94 3.02
C ASN A 6 5.18 20.11 1.61
N LYS A 7 5.82 20.98 0.80
CA LYS A 7 5.42 21.31 -0.58
C LYS A 7 5.46 20.13 -1.57
N ASN A 8 6.04 19.00 -1.17
CA ASN A 8 6.12 17.80 -2.01
C ASN A 8 4.88 16.91 -1.93
N TYR A 9 3.89 17.24 -1.08
CA TYR A 9 2.63 16.52 -1.07
C TYR A 9 1.86 16.77 -2.37
N LYS A 10 1.97 15.83 -3.31
CA LYS A 10 1.05 15.73 -4.44
C LYS A 10 -0.29 15.23 -3.91
N TRP A 11 -1.35 15.98 -4.19
CA TRP A 11 -2.72 15.50 -3.96
C TRP A 11 -2.94 14.23 -4.76
N LYS A 12 -3.22 13.14 -4.07
CA LYS A 12 -3.67 11.88 -4.68
C LYS A 12 -5.17 11.78 -4.46
N SER A 13 -5.92 11.65 -5.56
CA SER A 13 -7.34 11.28 -5.51
C SER A 13 -7.46 9.76 -5.47
N SER A 14 -8.57 9.27 -4.92
CA SER A 14 -8.94 7.86 -4.95
C SER A 14 -10.42 7.73 -5.33
N PRO A 15 -10.82 6.59 -5.95
CA PRO A 15 -12.22 6.30 -6.23
C PRO A 15 -13.07 6.35 -4.95
N LYS A 16 -14.28 6.89 -5.06
CA LYS A 16 -15.20 7.07 -3.93
C LYS A 16 -15.53 5.73 -3.27
N GLU A 17 -15.63 4.69 -4.08
CA GLU A 17 -15.95 3.31 -3.72
C GLU A 17 -14.88 2.69 -2.81
N TRP A 18 -13.67 3.27 -2.76
CA TRP A 18 -12.64 2.81 -1.82
C TRP A 18 -12.87 3.33 -0.41
N THR A 19 -13.62 4.44 -0.27
CA THR A 19 -13.96 5.03 1.02
C THR A 19 -15.36 4.63 1.49
N PHE A 20 -16.34 4.63 0.59
CA PHE A 20 -17.75 4.44 0.95
C PHE A 20 -18.35 3.15 0.37
N PRO A 21 -19.28 2.49 1.09
CA PRO A 21 -19.78 2.84 2.42
C PRO A 21 -18.71 2.64 3.51
N LEU A 22 -18.88 3.32 4.64
CA LEU A 22 -18.04 3.03 5.79
C LEU A 22 -18.51 1.72 6.44
N GLU A 23 -17.57 0.91 6.90
CA GLU A 23 -17.84 -0.36 7.56
C GLU A 23 -17.30 -0.34 9.00
N GLU A 24 -18.00 -0.98 9.93
CA GLU A 24 -17.51 -1.11 11.30
C GLU A 24 -16.28 -2.03 11.32
N CYS A 25 -15.20 -1.57 11.96
CA CYS A 25 -13.94 -2.30 12.08
C CYS A 25 -13.35 -2.13 13.49
N LEU A 26 -12.36 -2.95 13.82
CA LEU A 26 -11.58 -2.79 15.05
C LEU A 26 -10.25 -2.11 14.73
N PHE A 27 -10.02 -0.95 15.35
CA PHE A 27 -8.75 -0.26 15.31
C PHE A 27 -8.18 -0.15 16.73
N SER A 28 -7.05 -0.79 16.98
CA SER A 28 -6.43 -0.86 18.32
C SER A 28 -7.39 -1.30 19.43
N GLY A 29 -8.26 -2.28 19.13
CA GLY A 29 -9.24 -2.80 20.08
C GLY A 29 -10.50 -1.94 20.25
N MET A 30 -10.60 -0.80 19.56
CA MET A 30 -11.78 0.06 19.58
C MET A 30 -12.61 -0.12 18.31
N LYS A 31 -13.93 -0.12 18.45
CA LYS A 31 -14.85 -0.17 17.31
C LYS A 31 -14.92 1.21 16.65
N VAL A 32 -14.59 1.28 15.37
CA VAL A 32 -14.58 2.52 14.57
C VAL A 32 -15.18 2.27 13.19
N TRP A 33 -15.35 3.34 12.42
CA TRP A 33 -15.80 3.27 11.03
C TRP A 33 -14.59 3.35 10.09
N CYS A 34 -14.33 2.27 9.36
CA CYS A 34 -13.27 2.17 8.36
C CYS A 34 -13.80 2.45 6.95
N PRO A 35 -12.93 2.85 6.01
CA PRO A 35 -13.19 2.79 4.58
C PRO A 35 -13.63 1.39 4.12
N ALA A 36 -14.37 1.30 3.01
CA ALA A 36 -14.72 0.01 2.37
C ALA A 36 -13.49 -0.80 1.91
N HIS A 37 -12.44 -0.12 1.46
CA HIS A 37 -11.21 -0.74 0.95
C HIS A 37 -9.95 -0.04 1.49
N PRO A 38 -9.64 -0.18 2.79
CA PRO A 38 -8.50 0.49 3.42
C PRO A 38 -7.16 0.05 2.79
N GLU A 39 -7.02 -1.19 2.35
CA GLU A 39 -5.81 -1.73 1.70
C GLU A 39 -5.50 -1.03 0.37
N LYS A 40 -6.52 -0.68 -0.42
CA LYS A 40 -6.34 0.07 -1.68
C LYS A 40 -5.91 1.50 -1.42
N LEU A 41 -6.44 2.13 -0.36
CA LEU A 41 -6.04 3.46 0.04
C LEU A 41 -4.59 3.49 0.53
N VAL A 42 -4.20 2.54 1.39
CA VAL A 42 -2.85 2.45 1.93
C VAL A 42 -1.84 2.16 0.83
N SER A 43 -2.09 1.18 -0.03
CA SER A 43 -1.17 0.84 -1.13
C SER A 43 -1.02 1.98 -2.16
N ASN A 44 -2.12 2.69 -2.49
CA ASN A 44 -2.05 3.85 -3.38
C ASN A 44 -1.28 5.03 -2.78
N MET A 45 -1.33 5.22 -1.46
CA MET A 45 -0.64 6.31 -0.78
C MET A 45 0.84 5.98 -0.52
N TYR A 46 1.12 4.78 -0.02
CA TYR A 46 2.38 4.37 0.60
C TYR A 46 3.05 3.15 -0.06
N GLU A 47 2.61 2.75 -1.25
CA GLU A 47 3.07 1.54 -1.96
C GLU A 47 2.50 0.23 -1.39
N GLU A 48 2.47 -0.81 -2.22
CA GLU A 48 1.82 -2.10 -1.92
C GLU A 48 2.39 -2.78 -0.67
N ILE A 49 3.70 -2.64 -0.45
CA ILE A 49 4.40 -3.21 0.71
C ILE A 49 3.89 -2.66 2.06
N SER A 50 3.33 -1.46 2.07
CA SER A 50 2.83 -0.80 3.28
C SER A 50 1.53 -1.40 3.81
N VAL A 51 0.87 -2.26 3.04
CA VAL A 51 -0.30 -3.00 3.52
C VAL A 51 0.13 -4.15 4.45
N GLU A 52 1.27 -4.78 4.18
CA GLU A 52 1.75 -5.94 4.93
C GLU A 52 2.75 -5.57 6.02
N ILE A 53 3.52 -4.50 5.80
CA ILE A 53 4.64 -4.12 6.66
C ILE A 53 4.31 -2.81 7.35
N SER A 54 4.19 -2.87 8.67
CA SER A 54 4.29 -1.69 9.53
C SER A 54 5.55 -1.81 10.36
N SER A 55 6.36 -0.75 10.36
CA SER A 55 7.53 -0.63 11.25
C SER A 55 7.13 -0.43 12.71
N ILE A 56 5.83 -0.30 13.02
CA ILE A 56 5.30 -0.12 14.37
C ILE A 56 4.08 -1.01 14.61
N LYS A 57 4.06 -1.77 15.71
CA LYS A 57 2.88 -2.54 16.16
C LYS A 57 2.38 -2.02 17.50
N CYS A 58 1.06 -2.00 17.66
CA CYS A 58 0.44 -1.78 18.97
C CYS A 58 0.36 -3.13 19.71
N ILE A 59 1.07 -3.25 20.82
CA ILE A 59 1.10 -4.43 21.68
C ILE A 59 0.70 -3.99 23.08
N ASN A 60 -0.40 -4.54 23.61
CA ASN A 60 -0.92 -4.20 24.94
C ASN A 60 -1.13 -2.69 25.16
N GLY A 61 -1.59 -1.97 24.13
CA GLY A 61 -1.81 -0.52 24.19
C GLY A 61 -0.55 0.34 24.05
N SER A 62 0.62 -0.27 23.79
CA SER A 62 1.88 0.45 23.57
C SER A 62 2.39 0.27 22.14
N TRP A 63 2.77 1.37 21.49
CA TRP A 63 3.36 1.37 20.15
C TRP A 63 4.84 0.97 20.23
N THR A 64 5.16 -0.21 19.71
CA THR A 64 6.52 -0.77 19.69
C THR A 64 7.04 -0.75 18.26
N LYS A 65 8.24 -0.17 18.05
CA LYS A 65 8.94 -0.28 16.76
C LYS A 65 9.39 -1.73 16.58
N LEU A 66 9.13 -2.29 15.42
CA LEU A 66 9.76 -3.54 14.99
C LEU A 66 11.14 -3.19 14.47
N ASP A 67 12.19 -3.73 15.10
CA ASP A 67 13.55 -3.57 14.59
C ASP A 67 13.64 -4.19 13.19
N GLU A 68 13.79 -3.33 12.18
CA GLU A 68 13.95 -3.73 10.79
C GLU A 68 15.33 -4.34 10.57
N HIS A 69 15.43 -5.66 10.64
CA HIS A 69 16.39 -6.42 9.86
C HIS A 69 15.67 -7.45 9.00
N ARG A 70 14.96 -6.98 7.98
CA ARG A 70 14.65 -7.80 6.82
C ARG A 70 14.80 -6.96 5.57
N SER A 71 16.01 -6.98 5.02
CA SER A 71 16.26 -6.63 3.63
C SER A 71 15.26 -7.39 2.77
N VAL A 72 14.31 -6.67 2.17
CA VAL A 72 13.46 -7.26 1.15
C VAL A 72 14.35 -7.41 -0.07
N GLU A 73 14.95 -8.59 -0.23
CA GLU A 73 15.49 -9.00 -1.50
C GLU A 73 14.37 -8.91 -2.53
N THR A 74 14.53 -7.98 -3.45
CA THR A 74 13.75 -7.83 -4.66
C THR A 74 13.64 -9.19 -5.34
N LYS A 75 12.45 -9.83 -5.27
CA LYS A 75 12.07 -10.85 -6.24
C LYS A 75 11.84 -10.16 -7.58
N THR A 76 12.94 -9.80 -8.23
CA THR A 76 12.98 -9.62 -9.69
C THR A 76 12.72 -10.99 -10.29
N THR A 77 11.45 -11.35 -10.46
CA THR A 77 11.10 -12.46 -11.33
C THR A 77 11.18 -11.94 -12.76
N MET A 78 12.25 -12.35 -13.44
CA MET A 78 12.47 -12.16 -14.86
C MET A 78 11.27 -12.69 -15.64
N ASN A 79 10.54 -11.83 -16.35
CA ASN A 79 9.71 -12.28 -17.45
C ASN A 79 10.56 -12.28 -18.71
N ASN A 80 10.96 -13.51 -19.09
CA ASN A 80 11.63 -13.83 -20.32
C ASN A 80 10.71 -13.54 -21.51
N GLN A 81 11.18 -12.67 -22.41
CA GLN A 81 11.26 -12.86 -23.85
C GLN A 81 10.31 -13.93 -24.47
N GLU A 82 9.13 -13.49 -24.89
CA GLU A 82 8.37 -14.12 -25.97
C GLU A 82 8.32 -13.13 -27.14
N THR A 83 9.32 -13.18 -28.01
CA THR A 83 9.20 -12.63 -29.37
C THR A 83 8.87 -13.81 -30.28
N SER A 84 7.57 -14.07 -30.44
CA SER A 84 7.04 -14.96 -31.47
C SER A 84 7.39 -14.39 -32.85
N THR A 85 8.12 -15.17 -33.63
CA THR A 85 8.41 -14.86 -35.04
C THR A 85 7.28 -15.46 -35.87
N GLU A 86 6.31 -14.64 -36.27
CA GLU A 86 5.36 -14.97 -37.34
C GLU A 86 5.61 -14.08 -38.57
N GLN A 87 6.25 -14.72 -39.54
CA GLN A 87 6.07 -14.67 -40.99
C GLN A 87 5.35 -13.45 -41.63
N MET A 88 6.03 -12.85 -42.62
CA MET A 88 5.36 -12.25 -43.78
C MET A 88 6.08 -12.67 -45.07
N THR A 89 5.52 -13.67 -45.74
CA THR A 89 5.64 -13.93 -47.18
C THR A 89 4.70 -12.99 -47.95
N THR A 90 5.20 -12.34 -49.01
CA THR A 90 4.58 -11.79 -50.25
C THR A 90 5.43 -10.58 -50.67
N SER A 91 5.96 -10.42 -51.88
CA SER A 91 5.58 -10.88 -53.23
C SER A 91 6.82 -10.98 -54.13
#